data_AF-A0A0F2LZA4-F1
#
_entry.id   AF-A0A0F2LZA4-F1
#
_cell.length_a   1.000
_cell.length_b   1.000
_cell.length_c   1.000
_cell.angle_alpha   90.00
_cell.angle_beta   90.00
_cell.angle_gamma   90.00
#
_symmetry.space_group_name_H-M   'P 1'
#
loop_
_entity.id
_entity.type
_entity.pdbx_description
1 polymer ?
#
loop_
_entity_poly.entity_id
_entity_poly.type
_entity_poly.pdbx_seq_one_letter_code
_entity_poly.pdbx_strand_id
1 'polypeptide(L)'
;MVSSVALLAAAISVVSASTPPGFQPAVNADLVVDFGNTLINGQVVAKNLVANQPTKVGTTRRVTGNSFAVIMIDLDIPTNTPGQTSTLLHWMQTGLALSPQASRVVGSTNVGADASANNNGGGASGNAIQTAFLLRNATGQAPAAPYISPNPPARLPLSHTYAQFLVDTSGLSAQSTAMQTLMKAAQTRQGFNLQQVLQQAGLTNKLVAANFFNVTNPGPVQAASGNGTENGNGSGNGSGNSNGNGEQQQGSVSSTDNNSPSSVSSSSTTSTTNGDSNSGSAASSASGNNVVKANGAASLSAVAGPVTVLAGAVALFFAL
;
A
#
# COMPACT_ATOMS: atom_id res chain seq x y z
N MET A 1 30.51 49.10 1.98
CA MET A 1 29.34 48.58 1.24
C MET A 1 28.85 47.37 2.00
N VAL A 2 27.59 47.34 2.45
CA VAL A 2 27.02 46.16 3.14
C VAL A 2 26.37 45.26 2.10
N SER A 3 26.82 44.00 2.03
CA SER A 3 26.32 43.03 1.04
C SER A 3 25.18 42.21 1.62
N SER A 4 23.96 42.47 1.16
CA SER A 4 22.76 41.77 1.63
C SER A 4 22.70 40.35 1.05
N VAL A 5 22.96 39.35 1.89
CA VAL A 5 22.68 37.94 1.54
C VAL A 5 21.19 37.68 1.76
N ALA A 6 20.42 37.62 0.68
CA ALA A 6 19.01 37.25 0.72
C ALA A 6 18.87 35.74 1.00
N LEU A 7 18.46 35.39 2.22
CA LEU A 7 18.20 34.00 2.59
C LEU A 7 16.82 33.57 2.09
N LEU A 8 16.77 32.95 0.90
CA LEU A 8 15.52 32.43 0.34
C LEU A 8 15.09 31.15 1.05
N ALA A 9 14.25 31.30 2.09
CA ALA A 9 13.68 30.17 2.82
C ALA A 9 12.61 29.46 1.98
N ALA A 10 12.96 28.32 1.37
CA ALA A 10 11.99 27.44 0.74
C ALA A 10 11.12 26.78 1.81
N ALA A 11 9.83 27.18 1.87
CA ALA A 11 8.85 26.57 2.75
C ALA A 11 8.49 25.15 2.25
N ILE A 12 9.26 24.15 2.71
CA ILE A 12 8.88 22.74 2.56
C ILE A 12 7.72 22.44 3.52
N SER A 13 6.50 22.62 3.02
CA SER A 13 5.27 22.13 3.65
C SER A 13 5.25 20.61 3.63
N VAL A 14 5.95 20.00 4.60
CA VAL A 14 5.80 18.57 4.89
C VAL A 14 4.41 18.42 5.52
N VAL A 15 3.43 17.99 4.73
CA VAL A 15 2.21 17.38 5.28
C VAL A 15 2.67 16.22 6.18
N SER A 16 1.98 16.02 7.31
CA SER A 16 2.30 14.97 8.27
C SER A 16 1.06 14.11 8.44
N ALA A 17 0.89 13.11 7.56
CA ALA A 17 -0.15 12.11 7.73
C ALA A 17 0.31 11.17 8.85
N SER A 18 -0.26 11.38 10.04
CA SER A 18 -0.14 10.47 11.16
C SER A 18 -1.37 9.54 11.19
N THR A 19 -2.12 9.40 12.30
CA THR A 19 -3.41 8.68 12.27
C THR A 19 -4.50 9.48 11.53
N PRO A 20 -5.42 8.82 10.77
CA PRO A 20 -6.56 9.51 10.17
C PRO A 20 -7.38 10.32 11.20
N PRO A 21 -7.96 11.47 10.81
CA PRO A 21 -8.82 12.25 11.69
C PRO A 21 -9.94 11.41 12.32
N GLY A 22 -10.08 11.49 13.64
CA GLY A 22 -11.08 10.74 14.41
C GLY A 22 -10.73 9.27 14.72
N PHE A 23 -9.67 8.71 14.13
CA PHE A 23 -9.24 7.34 14.43
C PHE A 23 -8.63 7.24 15.85
N GLN A 24 -8.81 6.08 16.50
CA GLN A 24 -8.23 5.78 17.82
C GLN A 24 -7.56 4.39 17.86
N PRO A 25 -6.43 4.23 18.57
CA PRO A 25 -5.68 5.28 19.28
C PRO A 25 -4.97 6.23 18.31
N ALA A 26 -5.01 7.53 18.59
CA ALA A 26 -4.31 8.56 17.80
C ALA A 26 -2.80 8.60 18.10
N VAL A 27 -1.97 8.84 17.08
CA VAL A 27 -0.54 9.15 17.24
C VAL A 27 -0.14 10.26 16.27
N ASN A 28 0.71 11.18 16.71
CA ASN A 28 1.15 12.40 15.98
C ASN A 28 2.57 12.26 15.40
N ALA A 29 3.06 11.04 15.23
CA ALA A 29 4.39 10.74 14.73
C ALA A 29 4.29 10.04 13.39
N ASP A 30 5.03 10.54 12.40
CA ASP A 30 4.86 10.12 11.01
C ASP A 30 5.63 8.85 10.70
N LEU A 31 4.92 7.92 10.06
CA LEU A 31 5.48 6.75 9.41
C LEU A 31 5.81 7.12 7.96
N VAL A 32 7.08 7.14 7.60
CA VAL A 32 7.52 7.30 6.20
C VAL A 32 7.13 6.04 5.44
N VAL A 33 6.34 6.18 4.38
CA VAL A 33 5.87 5.08 3.52
C VAL A 33 6.19 5.41 2.06
N ASP A 34 6.88 4.50 1.37
CA ASP A 34 7.23 4.60 -0.04
C ASP A 34 6.65 3.42 -0.83
N PHE A 35 5.92 3.72 -1.90
CA PHE A 35 5.52 2.75 -2.92
C PHE A 35 6.25 3.10 -4.23
N GLY A 36 7.15 2.23 -4.68
CA GLY A 36 7.83 2.37 -5.97
C GLY A 36 8.47 3.74 -6.21
N ASN A 37 9.20 4.29 -5.23
CA ASN A 37 9.80 5.63 -5.29
C ASN A 37 8.78 6.79 -5.28
N THR A 38 7.59 6.56 -4.74
CA THR A 38 6.60 7.62 -4.45
C THR A 38 6.35 7.67 -2.95
N LEU A 39 6.59 8.83 -2.34
CA LEU A 39 6.36 9.06 -0.92
C LEU A 39 4.87 9.35 -0.69
N ILE A 40 4.26 8.56 0.20
CA ILE A 40 2.82 8.55 0.46
C ILE A 40 2.55 9.16 1.84
N ASN A 41 1.60 10.08 1.91
CA ASN A 41 1.43 11.01 3.03
C ASN A 41 0.03 11.68 3.04
N GLY A 42 -1.04 10.90 3.23
CA GLY A 42 -2.42 11.39 3.40
C GLY A 42 -3.19 11.77 2.13
N GLN A 43 -2.54 11.73 0.97
CA GLN A 43 -3.17 12.02 -0.34
C GLN A 43 -3.92 10.83 -0.95
N VAL A 44 -4.79 11.12 -1.93
CA VAL A 44 -5.38 10.11 -2.82
C VAL A 44 -4.31 9.56 -3.77
N VAL A 45 -4.29 8.25 -3.99
CA VAL A 45 -3.28 7.56 -4.80
C VAL A 45 -3.94 6.63 -5.82
N ALA A 46 -3.28 6.45 -6.97
CA ALA A 46 -3.73 5.51 -7.99
C ALA A 46 -3.56 4.06 -7.54
N LYS A 47 -4.57 3.21 -7.81
CA LYS A 47 -4.59 1.79 -7.39
C LYS A 47 -3.37 0.98 -7.86
N ASN A 48 -2.84 1.28 -9.04
CA ASN A 48 -1.67 0.59 -9.59
C ASN A 48 -0.37 0.88 -8.83
N LEU A 49 -0.21 2.08 -8.26
CA LEU A 49 0.96 2.44 -7.45
C LEU A 49 1.06 1.58 -6.18
N VAL A 50 -0.10 1.29 -5.58
CA VAL A 50 -0.24 0.48 -4.36
C VAL A 50 -0.64 -0.98 -4.66
N ALA A 51 -0.38 -1.46 -5.89
CA ALA A 51 -0.66 -2.86 -6.24
C ALA A 51 0.28 -3.84 -5.50
N ASN A 52 1.47 -3.39 -5.10
CA ASN A 52 2.45 -4.14 -4.33
C ASN A 52 2.62 -3.50 -2.94
N GLN A 53 3.16 -4.27 -1.98
CA GLN A 53 3.49 -3.75 -0.65
C GLN A 53 4.49 -2.58 -0.70
N PRO A 54 4.53 -1.71 0.34
CA PRO A 54 5.52 -0.63 0.43
C PRO A 54 6.96 -1.14 0.24
N THR A 55 7.77 -0.41 -0.54
CA THR A 55 9.18 -0.75 -0.75
C THR A 55 10.04 -0.31 0.43
N LYS A 56 9.66 0.77 1.11
CA LYS A 56 10.30 1.29 2.31
C LYS A 56 9.22 1.73 3.30
N VAL A 57 9.40 1.36 4.56
CA VAL A 57 8.65 1.88 5.70
C VAL A 57 9.68 2.30 6.74
N GLY A 58 9.47 3.41 7.45
CA GLY A 58 10.42 3.90 8.45
C GLY A 58 9.90 5.09 9.24
N THR A 59 10.70 5.62 10.15
CA THR A 59 10.32 6.79 10.96
C THR A 59 11.27 7.97 10.70
N THR A 60 10.75 9.20 10.68
CA THR A 60 11.55 10.42 10.47
C THR A 60 12.53 10.70 11.61
N ARG A 61 12.19 10.23 12.82
CA ARG A 61 13.02 10.26 14.03
C ARG A 61 13.29 8.83 14.49
N ARG A 62 14.41 8.59 15.19
CA ARG A 62 14.69 7.29 15.79
C ARG A 62 13.76 7.07 16.97
N VAL A 63 12.83 6.14 16.86
CA VAL A 63 11.97 5.72 17.98
C VAL A 63 12.69 4.68 18.84
N THR A 64 12.34 4.61 20.12
CA THR A 64 12.88 3.62 21.06
C THR A 64 12.30 2.24 20.77
N GLY A 65 13.15 1.22 20.76
CA GLY A 65 12.76 -0.18 20.53
C GLY A 65 13.79 -0.93 19.69
N ASN A 66 13.68 -2.25 19.68
CA ASN A 66 14.50 -3.17 18.87
C ASN A 66 13.67 -4.13 18.01
N SER A 67 12.35 -4.19 18.21
CA SER A 67 11.42 -5.04 17.45
C SER A 67 10.11 -4.27 17.25
N PHE A 68 9.57 -4.31 16.03
CA PHE A 68 8.35 -3.62 15.65
C PHE A 68 7.44 -4.48 14.78
N ALA A 69 6.16 -4.12 14.75
CA ALA A 69 5.19 -4.60 13.79
C ALA A 69 4.60 -3.44 12.97
N VAL A 70 4.49 -3.61 11.66
CA VAL A 70 3.69 -2.73 10.79
C VAL A 70 2.34 -3.40 10.52
N ILE A 71 1.26 -2.64 10.65
CA ILE A 71 -0.12 -3.08 10.46
C ILE A 71 -0.78 -2.12 9.46
N MET A 72 -1.45 -2.62 8.43
CA MET A 72 -2.18 -1.83 7.44
C MET A 72 -3.65 -2.24 7.41
N ILE A 73 -4.56 -1.27 7.51
CA ILE A 73 -5.99 -1.48 7.67
C ILE A 73 -6.74 -0.59 6.67
N ASP A 74 -7.67 -1.16 5.93
CA ASP A 74 -8.74 -0.43 5.23
C ASP A 74 -9.83 -0.12 6.25
N LEU A 75 -10.21 1.15 6.38
CA LEU A 75 -11.17 1.61 7.39
C LEU A 75 -12.62 1.72 6.88
N ASP A 76 -12.82 1.55 5.57
CA ASP A 76 -14.01 2.04 4.88
C ASP A 76 -14.78 0.95 4.11
N ILE A 77 -14.59 -0.33 4.46
CA ILE A 77 -15.23 -1.48 3.81
C ILE A 77 -16.76 -1.37 3.90
N PRO A 78 -17.51 -1.23 2.79
CA PRO A 78 -18.94 -0.95 2.85
C PRO A 78 -19.75 -2.17 3.25
N THR A 79 -20.51 -2.06 4.34
CA THR A 79 -21.39 -3.14 4.83
C THR A 79 -22.69 -3.22 4.03
N ASN A 80 -23.60 -4.12 4.42
CA ASN A 80 -24.96 -4.16 3.87
C ASN A 80 -25.89 -3.09 4.46
N THR A 81 -25.48 -2.42 5.54
CA THR A 81 -26.23 -1.31 6.14
C THR A 81 -25.79 0.01 5.49
N PRO A 82 -26.69 0.78 4.86
CA PRO A 82 -26.33 2.05 4.23
C PRO A 82 -25.61 3.01 5.19
N GLY A 83 -24.51 3.60 4.74
CA GLY A 83 -23.69 4.53 5.53
C GLY A 83 -22.82 3.89 6.63
N GLN A 84 -22.85 2.57 6.82
CA GLN A 84 -21.95 1.87 7.75
C GLN A 84 -20.79 1.19 7.02
N THR A 85 -19.58 1.46 7.48
CA THR A 85 -18.35 0.78 7.08
C THR A 85 -17.90 -0.23 8.14
N SER A 86 -16.98 -1.11 7.74
CA SER A 86 -16.23 -2.05 8.57
C SER A 86 -14.76 -1.96 8.17
N THR A 87 -13.89 -2.70 8.84
CA THR A 87 -12.45 -2.67 8.58
C THR A 87 -11.94 -3.97 7.95
N LEU A 88 -10.80 -3.88 7.25
CA LEU A 88 -10.08 -5.05 6.72
C LEU A 88 -8.57 -4.93 6.95
N LEU A 89 -7.95 -5.94 7.55
CA LEU A 89 -6.50 -6.05 7.65
C LEU A 89 -5.87 -6.38 6.28
N HIS A 90 -5.23 -5.39 5.67
CA HIS A 90 -4.54 -5.52 4.40
C HIS A 90 -3.17 -6.18 4.54
N TRP A 91 -2.40 -5.83 5.58
CA TRP A 91 -1.04 -6.34 5.79
C TRP A 91 -0.67 -6.30 7.26
N MET A 92 0.07 -7.31 7.72
CA MET A 92 0.78 -7.26 8.99
C MET A 92 2.14 -7.93 8.86
N GLN A 93 3.21 -7.21 9.20
CA GLN A 93 4.58 -7.72 9.25
C GLN A 93 5.16 -7.45 10.64
N THR A 94 5.52 -8.52 11.33
CA THR A 94 6.21 -8.49 12.64
C THR A 94 7.71 -8.71 12.47
N GLY A 95 8.49 -8.58 13.54
CA GLY A 95 9.94 -8.87 13.53
C GLY A 95 10.77 -7.81 12.80
N LEU A 96 10.25 -6.60 12.64
CA LEU A 96 10.95 -5.49 11.99
C LEU A 96 11.92 -4.83 12.97
N ALA A 97 13.12 -4.50 12.51
CA ALA A 97 14.10 -3.69 13.25
C ALA A 97 14.43 -2.41 12.46
N LEU A 98 14.59 -1.29 13.16
CA LEU A 98 15.02 -0.03 12.55
C LEU A 98 16.50 -0.08 12.13
N SER A 99 16.83 0.58 11.03
CA SER A 99 18.20 0.79 10.61
C SER A 99 18.99 1.58 11.68
N PRO A 100 20.27 1.24 11.97
CA PRO A 100 21.07 1.96 12.95
C PRO A 100 21.29 3.44 12.59
N GLN A 101 21.30 3.74 11.29
CA GLN A 101 21.48 5.06 10.71
C GLN A 101 20.27 5.42 9.86
N ALA A 102 19.94 6.71 9.79
CA ALA A 102 18.90 7.18 8.88
C ALA A 102 19.41 7.19 7.44
N SER A 103 18.53 6.83 6.50
CA SER A 103 18.79 6.80 5.06
C SER A 103 18.00 7.89 4.35
N ARG A 104 18.52 8.41 3.23
CA ARG A 104 17.75 9.29 2.35
C ARG A 104 16.75 8.47 1.55
N VAL A 105 15.47 8.69 1.81
CA VAL A 105 14.36 8.28 0.97
C VAL A 105 14.10 9.41 -0.03
N VAL A 106 14.32 9.12 -1.31
CA VAL A 106 13.98 10.04 -2.40
C VAL A 106 12.78 9.44 -3.12
N GLY A 107 11.70 10.21 -3.19
CA GLY A 107 10.50 9.82 -3.92
C GLY A 107 9.75 11.02 -4.47
N SER A 108 8.93 10.78 -5.48
CA SER A 108 7.96 11.77 -5.96
C SER A 108 6.89 12.00 -4.89
N THR A 109 6.48 13.26 -4.68
CA THR A 109 5.20 13.60 -4.01
C THR A 109 4.07 13.85 -5.00
N ASN A 110 4.34 13.79 -6.31
CA ASN A 110 3.28 13.76 -7.31
C ASN A 110 2.66 12.37 -7.30
N VAL A 111 1.57 12.23 -6.55
CA VAL A 111 0.69 11.08 -6.65
C VAL A 111 -0.55 11.55 -7.40
N GLY A 112 -0.69 11.07 -8.63
CA GLY A 112 -1.52 11.73 -9.63
C GLY A 112 -2.98 11.92 -9.19
N ALA A 113 -3.40 13.18 -9.14
CA ALA A 113 -4.69 13.51 -9.76
C ALA A 113 -4.62 13.05 -11.22
N ASP A 114 -5.77 12.60 -11.74
CA ASP A 114 -6.01 12.11 -13.10
C ASP A 114 -5.06 12.67 -14.19
N ALA A 115 -4.57 11.78 -15.07
CA ALA A 115 -3.68 12.10 -16.19
C ALA A 115 -4.39 12.87 -17.34
N SER A 116 -5.41 13.66 -17.00
CA SER A 116 -6.19 14.56 -17.85
C SER A 116 -6.17 16.01 -17.31
N ALA A 117 -5.15 16.37 -16.52
CA ALA A 117 -4.90 17.76 -16.12
C ALA A 117 -4.14 18.50 -17.25
N ASN A 118 -4.88 19.32 -18.01
CA ASN A 118 -4.32 20.23 -19.00
C ASN A 118 -3.26 21.17 -18.37
N ASN A 119 -2.19 21.48 -19.11
CA ASN A 119 -1.03 22.24 -18.63
C ASN A 119 -1.35 23.71 -18.31
N ASN A 120 -1.96 23.98 -17.15
CA ASN A 120 -2.00 25.31 -16.51
C ASN A 120 -2.47 25.21 -15.04
N GLY A 121 -1.60 24.68 -14.18
CA GLY A 121 -1.81 24.64 -12.73
C GLY A 121 -0.53 24.25 -12.02
N GLY A 122 0.02 25.15 -11.21
CA GLY A 122 1.35 25.01 -10.57
C GLY A 122 1.40 24.01 -9.42
N GLY A 123 1.08 22.73 -9.67
CA GLY A 123 1.45 21.64 -8.78
C GLY A 123 2.98 21.49 -8.78
N ALA A 124 3.62 21.79 -7.65
CA ALA A 124 5.07 21.75 -7.54
C ALA A 124 5.59 20.30 -7.62
N SER A 125 5.95 19.88 -8.83
CA SER A 125 6.58 18.59 -9.10
C SER A 125 8.00 18.56 -8.55
N GLY A 126 8.10 18.28 -7.26
CA GLY A 126 9.34 18.14 -6.52
C GLY A 126 9.68 16.68 -6.24
N ASN A 127 10.95 16.34 -6.34
CA ASN A 127 11.49 15.17 -5.67
C ASN A 127 11.52 15.47 -4.16
N ALA A 128 10.65 14.85 -3.39
CA ALA A 128 10.72 14.92 -1.94
C ALA A 128 11.90 14.06 -1.46
N ILE A 129 12.74 14.67 -0.63
CA ILE A 129 13.88 14.03 0.03
C ILE A 129 13.54 14.00 1.51
N GLN A 130 13.27 12.80 2.04
CA GLN A 130 13.05 12.60 3.47
C GLN A 130 14.12 11.70 4.06
N THR A 131 14.63 12.06 5.23
CA THR A 131 15.58 11.23 5.98
C THR A 131 14.79 10.34 6.94
N ALA A 132 15.00 9.03 6.88
CA ALA A 132 14.21 8.05 7.63
C ALA A 132 15.07 6.91 8.21
N PHE A 133 14.76 6.47 9.43
CA PHE A 133 15.23 5.21 9.97
C PHE A 133 14.34 4.10 9.40
N LEU A 134 14.89 3.27 8.52
CA LEU A 134 14.11 2.31 7.75
C LEU A 134 13.92 1.01 8.52
N LEU A 135 12.70 0.48 8.51
CA LEU A 135 12.38 -0.82 9.05
C LEU A 135 12.88 -1.92 8.10
N ARG A 136 13.51 -2.95 8.68
CA ARG A 136 14.04 -4.11 7.97
C ARG A 136 13.56 -5.38 8.65
N ASN A 137 13.07 -6.32 7.86
CA ASN A 137 12.80 -7.69 8.30
C ASN A 137 14.12 -8.47 8.40
N ALA A 138 14.92 -8.15 9.43
CA ALA A 138 16.27 -8.67 9.59
C ALA A 138 16.32 -10.20 9.84
N THR A 139 15.22 -10.77 10.29
CA THR A 139 15.06 -12.19 10.65
C THR A 139 14.28 -13.01 9.61
N GLY A 140 13.95 -12.42 8.46
CA GLY A 140 13.27 -13.10 7.34
C GLY A 140 11.88 -13.66 7.69
N GLN A 141 11.21 -13.10 8.70
CA GLN A 141 9.91 -13.60 9.16
C GLN A 141 8.83 -13.40 8.09
N ALA A 142 8.05 -14.45 7.81
CA ALA A 142 6.87 -14.31 6.97
C ALA A 142 5.89 -13.27 7.56
N PRO A 143 5.15 -12.51 6.73
CA PRO A 143 4.15 -11.59 7.24
C PRO A 143 3.03 -12.35 7.96
N ALA A 144 2.67 -11.87 9.16
CA ALA A 144 1.54 -12.39 9.93
C ALA A 144 0.22 -12.33 9.17
N ALA A 145 0.06 -11.31 8.32
CA ALA A 145 -0.95 -11.25 7.29
C ALA A 145 -0.29 -10.75 5.99
N PRO A 146 -0.13 -11.60 4.94
CA PRO A 146 0.39 -11.19 3.64
C PRO A 146 -0.33 -9.97 3.05
N TYR A 147 0.39 -9.14 2.30
CA TYR A 147 -0.16 -7.92 1.71
C TYR A 147 -1.30 -8.22 0.72
N ILE A 148 -2.44 -7.56 0.90
CA ILE A 148 -3.52 -7.46 -0.09
C ILE A 148 -3.50 -6.05 -0.66
N SER A 149 -3.59 -5.90 -1.97
CA SER A 149 -3.64 -4.59 -2.62
C SER A 149 -4.99 -3.89 -2.37
N PRO A 150 -4.99 -2.56 -2.16
CA PRO A 150 -6.20 -1.74 -2.19
C PRO A 150 -7.09 -2.02 -3.41
N ASN A 151 -8.37 -2.26 -3.14
CA ASN A 151 -9.37 -2.54 -4.17
C ASN A 151 -10.77 -2.10 -3.69
N PRO A 152 -10.98 -0.79 -3.49
CA PRO A 152 -12.31 -0.28 -3.11
C PRO A 152 -13.36 -0.74 -4.14
N PRO A 153 -14.47 -1.36 -3.72
CA PRO A 153 -15.56 -1.72 -4.62
C PRO A 153 -16.22 -0.47 -5.18
N ALA A 154 -17.00 -0.63 -6.25
CA ALA A 154 -17.82 0.46 -6.79
C ALA A 154 -19.09 0.67 -5.94
N ARG A 155 -18.95 0.85 -4.62
CA ARG A 155 -20.03 1.06 -3.65
C ARG A 155 -19.65 2.21 -2.71
N LEU A 156 -20.62 2.90 -2.12
CA LEU A 156 -20.31 3.99 -1.18
C LEU A 156 -19.74 3.46 0.14
N PRO A 157 -18.63 4.03 0.66
CA PRO A 157 -17.84 5.13 0.08
C PRO A 157 -16.94 4.66 -1.08
N LEU A 158 -16.93 5.38 -2.20
CA LEU A 158 -16.07 5.03 -3.35
C LEU A 158 -14.57 5.23 -3.07
N SER A 159 -14.22 6.04 -2.07
CA SER A 159 -12.84 6.25 -1.63
C SER A 159 -12.64 5.62 -0.27
N HIS A 160 -11.65 4.76 -0.16
CA HIS A 160 -11.30 4.05 1.07
C HIS A 160 -10.01 4.59 1.67
N THR A 161 -9.97 4.73 2.99
CA THR A 161 -8.81 5.16 3.78
C THR A 161 -8.01 3.93 4.22
N TYR A 162 -6.79 3.83 3.70
CA TYR A 162 -5.82 2.81 4.08
C TYR A 162 -4.85 3.42 5.08
N ALA A 163 -4.97 3.04 6.35
CA ALA A 163 -4.09 3.49 7.42
C ALA A 163 -2.98 2.47 7.71
N GLN A 164 -1.77 2.94 7.95
CA GLN A 164 -0.60 2.17 8.36
C GLN A 164 -0.19 2.58 9.77
N PHE A 165 0.15 1.59 10.60
CA PHE A 165 0.46 1.77 12.01
C PHE A 165 1.76 1.03 12.34
N LEU A 166 2.65 1.66 13.11
CA LEU A 166 3.87 1.06 13.63
C LEU A 166 3.74 0.85 15.13
N VAL A 167 3.83 -0.42 15.55
CA VAL A 167 3.71 -0.83 16.95
C VAL A 167 5.06 -1.32 17.45
N ASP A 168 5.51 -0.80 18.60
CA ASP A 168 6.68 -1.31 19.32
C ASP A 168 6.37 -2.67 19.97
N THR A 169 7.06 -3.70 19.48
CA THR A 169 6.98 -5.09 19.97
C THR A 169 8.26 -5.51 20.68
N SER A 170 9.06 -4.55 21.17
CA SER A 170 10.32 -4.81 21.88
C SER A 170 10.09 -5.57 23.19
N GLY A 171 10.95 -6.56 23.46
CA GLY A 171 10.83 -7.43 24.62
C GLY A 171 9.76 -8.53 24.51
N LEU A 172 8.96 -8.56 23.44
CA LEU A 172 8.02 -9.65 23.19
C LEU A 172 8.73 -10.86 22.56
N SER A 173 8.65 -12.01 23.22
CA SER A 173 8.98 -13.31 22.60
C SER A 173 7.82 -13.79 21.72
N ALA A 174 8.09 -14.71 20.79
CA ALA A 174 7.05 -15.34 19.95
C ALA A 174 5.98 -16.06 20.79
N GLN A 175 6.38 -16.58 21.96
CA GLN A 175 5.53 -17.27 22.93
C GLN A 175 4.78 -16.34 23.88
N SER A 176 5.11 -15.04 23.93
CA SER A 176 4.42 -14.08 24.79
C SER A 176 2.94 -13.94 24.41
N THR A 177 2.04 -13.83 25.40
CA THR A 177 0.60 -13.66 25.16
C THR A 177 0.31 -12.46 24.25
N ALA A 178 1.04 -11.36 24.41
CA ALA A 178 0.92 -10.18 23.55
C ALA A 178 1.21 -10.47 22.08
N MET A 179 2.30 -11.19 21.78
CA MET A 179 2.63 -11.58 20.41
C MET A 179 1.63 -12.60 19.87
N GLN A 180 1.21 -13.59 20.67
CA GLN A 180 0.17 -14.54 20.28
C GLN A 180 -1.16 -13.85 19.96
N THR A 181 -1.56 -12.81 20.71
CA THR A 181 -2.75 -12.00 20.43
C THR A 181 -2.64 -11.27 19.09
N LEU A 182 -1.50 -10.62 18.80
CA LEU A 182 -1.25 -10.00 17.50
C LEU A 182 -1.32 -11.02 16.35
N MET A 183 -0.64 -12.16 16.51
CA MET A 183 -0.59 -13.22 15.49
C MET A 183 -1.97 -13.86 15.25
N LYS A 184 -2.77 -14.06 16.30
CA LYS A 184 -4.14 -14.55 16.20
C LYS A 184 -5.05 -13.52 15.52
N ALA A 185 -4.93 -12.24 15.88
CA ALA A 185 -5.69 -11.17 15.24
C ALA A 185 -5.37 -11.05 13.73
N ALA A 186 -4.12 -11.33 13.33
CA ALA A 186 -3.72 -11.33 11.92
C ALA A 186 -4.44 -12.39 11.05
N GLN A 187 -4.93 -13.47 11.67
CA GLN A 187 -5.69 -14.53 10.98
C GLN A 187 -7.11 -14.09 10.61
N THR A 188 -7.72 -13.20 11.41
CA THR A 188 -9.08 -12.68 11.17
C THR A 188 -9.01 -11.27 10.62
N ARG A 189 -9.04 -11.14 9.29
CA ARG A 189 -8.83 -9.84 8.64
C ARG A 189 -10.07 -8.92 8.66
N GLN A 190 -11.28 -9.45 8.51
CA GLN A 190 -12.50 -8.65 8.47
C GLN A 190 -12.89 -8.20 9.87
N GLY A 191 -13.34 -6.94 10.02
CA GLY A 191 -13.66 -6.35 11.32
C GLY A 191 -12.45 -6.16 12.23
N PHE A 192 -11.23 -6.12 11.67
CA PHE A 192 -10.00 -5.94 12.44
C PHE A 192 -9.99 -4.60 13.18
N ASN A 193 -10.15 -4.63 14.50
CA ASN A 193 -10.15 -3.46 15.36
C ASN A 193 -8.80 -3.30 16.06
N LEU A 194 -7.96 -2.37 15.59
CA LEU A 194 -6.62 -2.15 16.13
C LEU A 194 -6.64 -1.81 17.63
N GLN A 195 -7.57 -0.95 18.06
CA GLN A 195 -7.66 -0.54 19.46
C GLN A 195 -7.93 -1.74 20.37
N GLN A 196 -8.89 -2.59 20.02
CA GLN A 196 -9.22 -3.80 20.77
C GLN A 196 -8.07 -4.81 20.77
N VAL A 197 -7.39 -5.00 19.62
CA VAL A 197 -6.23 -5.90 19.53
C VAL A 197 -5.06 -5.40 20.40
N LEU A 198 -4.76 -4.10 20.37
CA LEU A 198 -3.73 -3.51 21.23
C LEU A 198 -4.12 -3.54 22.72
N GLN A 199 -5.40 -3.35 23.06
CA GLN A 199 -5.91 -3.52 24.42
C GLN A 199 -5.73 -4.97 24.92
N GLN A 200 -6.15 -5.96 24.13
CA GLN A 200 -6.02 -7.39 24.46
C GLN A 200 -4.57 -7.86 24.53
N ALA A 201 -3.66 -7.22 23.79
CA ALA A 201 -2.23 -7.52 23.82
C ALA A 201 -1.46 -6.76 24.92
N GLY A 202 -2.07 -5.78 25.60
CA GLY A 202 -1.36 -4.89 26.54
C GLY A 202 -0.43 -3.87 25.86
N LEU A 203 -0.71 -3.55 24.60
CA LEU A 203 0.12 -2.73 23.70
C LEU A 203 -0.50 -1.37 23.34
N THR A 204 -1.49 -0.88 24.11
CA THR A 204 -2.15 0.42 23.85
C THR A 204 -1.18 1.58 23.75
N ASN A 205 -0.19 1.64 24.65
CA ASN A 205 0.83 2.67 24.71
C ASN A 205 2.07 2.34 23.83
N LYS A 206 1.93 1.41 22.87
CA LYS A 206 3.01 0.96 21.99
C LYS A 206 2.82 1.34 20.53
N LEU A 207 1.74 2.04 20.17
CA LEU A 207 1.63 2.69 18.86
C LEU A 207 2.62 3.87 18.80
N VAL A 208 3.66 3.78 17.96
CA VAL A 208 4.77 4.74 17.91
C VAL A 208 4.75 5.67 16.70
N ALA A 209 4.10 5.29 15.61
CA ALA A 209 3.92 6.12 14.42
C ALA A 209 2.75 5.61 13.56
N ALA A 210 2.20 6.47 12.70
CA ALA A 210 1.17 6.10 11.73
C ALA A 210 1.31 6.92 10.43
N ASN A 211 0.60 6.49 9.39
CA ASN A 211 0.37 7.20 8.14
C ASN A 211 -0.93 6.69 7.50
N PHE A 212 -1.49 7.39 6.52
CA PHE A 212 -2.60 6.89 5.73
C PHE A 212 -2.55 7.39 4.29
N PHE A 213 -3.37 6.80 3.44
CA PHE A 213 -3.66 7.30 2.11
C PHE A 213 -5.05 6.84 1.67
N ASN A 214 -5.55 7.45 0.59
CA ASN A 214 -6.86 7.12 0.06
C ASN A 214 -6.73 6.48 -1.33
N VAL A 215 -7.55 5.48 -1.65
CA VAL A 215 -7.71 4.97 -3.01
C VAL A 215 -9.17 5.09 -3.39
N THR A 216 -9.44 5.64 -4.56
CA THR A 216 -10.79 5.88 -5.06
C THR A 216 -11.11 4.95 -6.22
N ASN A 217 -12.30 4.34 -6.19
CA ASN A 217 -12.90 3.70 -7.34
C ASN A 217 -13.64 4.77 -8.19
N PRO A 218 -13.24 5.02 -9.45
CA PRO A 218 -13.88 6.02 -10.31
C PRO A 218 -15.17 5.52 -10.98
N GLY A 219 -15.54 4.25 -10.80
CA GLY A 219 -16.72 3.66 -11.41
C GLY A 219 -18.04 4.17 -10.82
N PRO A 220 -19.16 4.00 -11.56
CA PRO A 220 -20.49 4.37 -11.05
C PRO A 220 -20.83 3.55 -9.80
N VAL A 221 -21.51 4.18 -8.84
CA VAL A 221 -21.99 3.50 -7.63
C VAL A 221 -22.96 2.39 -8.02
N GLN A 222 -22.55 1.15 -7.79
CA GLN A 222 -23.38 -0.04 -7.85
C GLN A 222 -24.24 -0.11 -6.58
N ALA A 223 -25.48 -0.55 -6.72
CA ALA A 223 -26.33 -0.85 -5.58
C ALA A 223 -25.65 -1.89 -4.67
N ALA A 224 -25.95 -1.86 -3.37
CA ALA A 224 -25.61 -2.99 -2.51
C ALA A 224 -26.27 -4.25 -3.08
N SER A 225 -25.50 -5.33 -3.25
CA SER A 225 -26.01 -6.63 -3.71
C SER A 225 -26.87 -7.25 -2.61
N GLY A 226 -28.08 -6.74 -2.46
CA GLY A 226 -29.15 -7.47 -1.80
C GLY A 226 -29.34 -8.79 -2.55
N ASN A 227 -29.48 -9.88 -1.80
CA ASN A 227 -29.73 -11.20 -2.38
C ASN A 227 -31.12 -11.14 -3.06
N GLY A 228 -31.12 -10.90 -4.38
CA GLY A 228 -32.33 -10.76 -5.16
C GLY A 228 -33.05 -12.09 -5.27
N THR A 229 -34.01 -12.33 -4.39
CA THR A 229 -35.05 -13.34 -4.63
C THR A 229 -35.91 -12.83 -5.79
N GLU A 230 -35.51 -13.14 -7.01
CA GLU A 230 -36.31 -12.90 -8.21
C GLU A 230 -37.52 -13.84 -8.21
N ASN A 231 -38.56 -13.44 -7.48
CA ASN A 231 -39.91 -13.98 -7.62
C ASN A 231 -40.85 -12.82 -7.91
N GLY A 232 -41.12 -12.59 -9.20
CA GLY A 232 -41.76 -11.37 -9.69
C GLY A 232 -42.36 -11.55 -11.08
N ASN A 233 -43.18 -12.59 -11.27
CA ASN A 233 -44.01 -12.73 -12.46
C ASN A 233 -45.00 -11.55 -12.53
N GLY A 234 -44.79 -10.61 -13.45
CA GLY A 234 -45.49 -9.32 -13.48
C GLY A 234 -45.61 -8.75 -14.89
N SER A 235 -46.56 -9.26 -15.67
CA SER A 235 -46.89 -8.74 -17.01
C SER A 235 -47.40 -7.30 -16.92
N GLY A 236 -46.65 -6.35 -17.49
CA GLY A 236 -46.96 -4.92 -17.51
C GLY A 236 -47.25 -4.40 -18.90
N ASN A 237 -48.45 -4.69 -19.43
CA ASN A 237 -48.93 -4.14 -20.71
C ASN A 237 -49.60 -2.77 -20.45
N GLY A 238 -49.09 -1.66 -21.04
CA GLY A 238 -49.45 -0.31 -20.56
C GLY A 238 -49.11 0.90 -21.45
N SER A 239 -49.49 0.87 -22.73
CA SER A 239 -49.85 2.00 -23.63
C SER A 239 -49.43 3.48 -23.34
N GLY A 240 -48.78 4.10 -24.34
CA GLY A 240 -48.92 5.53 -24.72
C GLY A 240 -47.71 6.42 -24.37
N ASN A 241 -47.16 7.27 -25.25
CA ASN A 241 -47.82 8.15 -26.23
C ASN A 241 -46.82 8.73 -27.26
N SER A 242 -47.32 9.16 -28.42
CA SER A 242 -46.75 10.11 -29.40
C SER A 242 -45.28 9.97 -29.89
N ASN A 243 -45.11 9.62 -31.17
CA ASN A 243 -44.94 10.67 -32.19
C ASN A 243 -45.21 10.13 -33.61
N GLY A 244 -45.95 10.88 -34.41
CA GLY A 244 -46.16 10.57 -35.83
C GLY A 244 -45.32 11.47 -36.73
N ASN A 245 -44.78 10.89 -37.79
CA ASN A 245 -44.75 11.48 -39.12
C ASN A 245 -44.52 10.33 -40.10
N GLY A 246 -45.39 10.20 -41.10
CA GLY A 246 -45.24 9.20 -42.14
C GLY A 246 -44.60 9.79 -43.38
N GLU A 247 -44.03 8.93 -44.23
CA GLU A 247 -44.22 9.02 -45.67
C GLU A 247 -43.97 7.65 -46.31
N GLN A 248 -44.54 7.42 -47.49
CA GLN A 248 -44.66 6.12 -48.13
C GLN A 248 -43.74 5.99 -49.35
N GLN A 249 -43.11 4.83 -49.53
CA GLN A 249 -42.96 4.11 -50.82
C GLN A 249 -42.34 2.73 -50.52
N GLN A 250 -43.03 1.60 -50.72
CA GLN A 250 -43.52 0.97 -51.96
C GLN A 250 -42.41 0.17 -52.68
N GLY A 251 -42.55 -1.17 -52.72
CA GLY A 251 -41.63 -2.08 -53.42
C GLY A 251 -41.72 -3.53 -52.95
N SER A 252 -42.61 -4.34 -53.54
CA SER A 252 -42.91 -5.72 -53.11
C SER A 252 -42.17 -6.79 -53.93
N VAL A 253 -41.55 -7.77 -53.26
CA VAL A 253 -41.49 -9.23 -53.60
C VAL A 253 -40.85 -9.93 -52.39
N SER A 254 -41.52 -10.81 -51.63
CA SER A 254 -42.12 -12.11 -51.94
C SER A 254 -41.12 -13.27 -52.05
N SER A 255 -41.11 -14.10 -50.99
CA SER A 255 -41.08 -15.59 -50.98
C SER A 255 -40.00 -16.21 -50.10
N THR A 256 -40.48 -16.93 -49.08
CA THR A 256 -40.07 -18.26 -48.56
C THR A 256 -38.69 -18.84 -48.98
N ASP A 257 -37.92 -19.53 -48.13
CA ASP A 257 -38.38 -20.59 -47.22
C ASP A 257 -37.36 -20.98 -46.11
N ASN A 258 -37.77 -21.92 -45.25
CA ASN A 258 -37.03 -22.55 -44.15
C ASN A 258 -35.60 -23.05 -44.48
N ASN A 259 -34.64 -22.90 -43.55
CA ASN A 259 -34.23 -24.03 -42.69
C ASN A 259 -33.33 -23.65 -41.48
N SER A 260 -33.48 -24.40 -40.39
CA SER A 260 -32.45 -24.63 -39.34
C SER A 260 -31.54 -25.80 -39.82
N PRO A 261 -30.45 -26.27 -39.14
CA PRO A 261 -30.09 -26.06 -37.73
C PRO A 261 -28.57 -25.97 -37.37
N SER A 262 -28.33 -25.82 -36.07
CA SER A 262 -27.28 -26.47 -35.25
C SER A 262 -25.78 -26.41 -35.63
N SER A 263 -25.03 -25.68 -34.79
CA SER A 263 -23.81 -26.09 -34.07
C SER A 263 -22.78 -27.04 -34.72
N VAL A 264 -21.52 -26.57 -34.77
CA VAL A 264 -20.34 -27.44 -34.64
C VAL A 264 -19.34 -26.79 -33.67
N SER A 265 -18.89 -27.56 -32.68
CA SER A 265 -17.84 -27.19 -31.71
C SER A 265 -16.59 -28.04 -31.94
N SER A 266 -15.42 -27.59 -31.46
CA SER A 266 -14.14 -28.34 -31.37
C SER A 266 -13.47 -28.72 -32.70
N SER A 267 -12.15 -28.96 -32.83
CA SER A 267 -10.95 -28.56 -32.07
C SER A 267 -9.67 -28.98 -32.82
N SER A 268 -8.55 -28.27 -32.59
CA SER A 268 -7.13 -28.73 -32.67
C SER A 268 -6.48 -29.28 -33.96
N THR A 269 -5.23 -28.79 -34.19
CA THR A 269 -4.05 -29.40 -34.90
C THR A 269 -4.08 -29.52 -36.45
N THR A 270 -2.97 -29.47 -37.22
CA THR A 270 -1.51 -29.43 -36.90
C THR A 270 -0.64 -28.70 -37.97
N SER A 271 0.50 -28.12 -37.54
CA SER A 271 1.82 -27.93 -38.22
C SER A 271 2.01 -27.87 -39.76
N THR A 272 2.76 -26.86 -40.24
CA THR A 272 3.83 -26.87 -41.31
C THR A 272 4.45 -25.44 -41.40
N THR A 273 5.72 -25.19 -41.05
CA THR A 273 7.01 -25.24 -41.81
C THR A 273 7.26 -24.18 -42.91
N ASN A 274 8.48 -23.62 -42.90
CA ASN A 274 9.12 -22.66 -43.83
C ASN A 274 8.59 -21.20 -43.78
N GLY A 275 9.43 -20.16 -43.95
CA GLY A 275 10.89 -20.13 -44.05
C GLY A 275 11.46 -18.74 -44.42
N ASP A 276 12.67 -18.48 -43.92
CA ASP A 276 13.75 -17.62 -44.45
C ASP A 276 13.69 -16.07 -44.59
N SER A 277 14.91 -15.54 -44.41
CA SER A 277 15.49 -14.25 -44.84
C SER A 277 15.15 -12.98 -44.04
N ASN A 278 16.04 -12.35 -43.25
CA ASN A 278 17.48 -11.99 -43.36
C ASN A 278 17.75 -10.58 -43.94
N SER A 279 18.05 -9.62 -43.06
CA SER A 279 19.20 -8.69 -43.11
C SER A 279 19.17 -7.79 -41.86
N GLY A 280 20.27 -7.30 -41.28
CA GLY A 280 21.68 -7.47 -41.61
C GLY A 280 22.43 -6.13 -41.51
N SER A 281 23.29 -5.96 -40.49
CA SER A 281 24.31 -4.90 -40.21
C SER A 281 24.28 -4.55 -38.71
N ALA A 282 25.23 -4.86 -37.81
CA ALA A 282 26.70 -4.95 -37.81
C ALA A 282 27.45 -3.61 -37.57
N ALA A 283 28.15 -3.52 -36.43
CA ALA A 283 29.60 -3.23 -36.29
C ALA A 283 30.04 -2.31 -35.12
N SER A 284 31.30 -2.50 -34.70
CA SER A 284 32.09 -1.79 -33.67
C SER A 284 31.68 -2.00 -32.20
N SER A 285 32.48 -2.48 -31.23
CA SER A 285 33.92 -2.79 -31.04
C SER A 285 34.80 -1.73 -30.33
N ALA A 286 34.98 -1.91 -29.01
CA ALA A 286 36.17 -1.58 -28.21
C ALA A 286 35.95 -2.28 -26.84
N SER A 287 36.72 -3.28 -26.37
CA SER A 287 38.17 -3.41 -26.23
C SER A 287 38.78 -2.36 -25.29
N GLY A 288 39.15 -2.79 -24.07
CA GLY A 288 39.62 -1.93 -22.99
C GLY A 288 40.09 -2.75 -21.79
N ASN A 289 41.22 -3.46 -21.97
CA ASN A 289 41.88 -4.19 -20.88
C ASN A 289 42.27 -3.25 -19.73
N ASN A 290 42.08 -3.67 -18.48
CA ASN A 290 42.98 -3.21 -17.41
C ASN A 290 43.12 -4.26 -16.30
N VAL A 291 44.29 -4.91 -16.30
CA VAL A 291 44.76 -5.78 -15.23
C VAL A 291 45.69 -4.96 -14.35
N VAL A 292 45.37 -4.78 -13.08
CA VAL A 292 46.34 -4.36 -12.07
C VAL A 292 46.35 -5.39 -10.94
N LYS A 293 47.55 -5.81 -10.58
CA LYS A 293 47.83 -6.98 -9.74
C LYS A 293 48.25 -6.53 -8.34
N ALA A 294 47.63 -7.15 -7.33
CA ALA A 294 48.04 -7.34 -5.92
C ALA A 294 49.00 -6.35 -5.23
N ASN A 295 48.68 -5.96 -3.99
CA ASN A 295 49.64 -5.93 -2.88
C ASN A 295 48.94 -5.84 -1.51
N GLY A 296 49.58 -6.42 -0.48
CA GLY A 296 49.36 -6.04 0.93
C GLY A 296 48.40 -6.90 1.74
N ALA A 297 48.94 -7.93 2.42
CA ALA A 297 48.29 -8.50 3.60
C ALA A 297 48.52 -7.58 4.82
N ALA A 298 47.48 -7.36 5.63
CA ALA A 298 47.63 -6.78 6.97
C ALA A 298 46.54 -7.32 7.90
N SER A 299 46.89 -8.39 8.62
CA SER A 299 46.17 -8.85 9.81
C SER A 299 46.20 -7.75 10.88
N LEU A 300 45.05 -7.41 11.48
CA LEU A 300 45.00 -6.53 12.65
C LEU A 300 44.36 -7.25 13.84
N SER A 301 45.14 -7.26 14.93
CA SER A 301 44.94 -8.04 16.14
C SER A 301 43.63 -7.70 16.86
N ALA A 302 43.07 -8.71 17.52
CA ALA A 302 42.15 -8.48 18.62
C ALA A 302 42.85 -7.69 19.74
N VAL A 303 42.12 -6.78 20.39
CA VAL A 303 42.45 -6.22 21.70
C VAL A 303 41.26 -6.53 22.60
N ALA A 304 41.42 -7.54 23.46
CA ALA A 304 40.50 -7.81 24.55
C ALA A 304 40.85 -6.88 25.72
N GLY A 305 39.97 -5.92 26.01
CA GLY A 305 40.02 -5.12 27.24
C GLY A 305 39.18 -5.77 28.35
N PRO A 306 39.61 -5.77 29.61
CA PRO A 306 38.85 -6.35 30.71
C PRO A 306 37.60 -5.51 31.02
N VAL A 307 36.43 -6.14 31.01
CA VAL A 307 35.20 -5.54 31.54
C VAL A 307 35.16 -5.77 33.05
N THR A 308 35.47 -4.73 33.82
CA THR A 308 35.32 -4.75 35.28
C THR A 308 33.84 -4.79 35.65
N VAL A 309 33.38 -5.92 36.20
CA VAL A 309 32.05 -6.04 36.80
C VAL A 309 32.07 -5.38 38.18
N LEU A 310 31.45 -4.20 38.31
CA LEU A 310 31.25 -3.56 39.60
C LEU A 310 29.93 -4.04 40.22
N ALA A 311 30.02 -4.95 41.19
CA ALA A 311 28.88 -5.40 41.98
C ALA A 311 28.46 -4.30 42.97
N GLY A 312 27.41 -3.55 42.64
CA GLY A 312 26.76 -2.59 43.55
C GLY A 312 25.79 -3.30 44.51
N ALA A 313 26.03 -3.19 45.81
CA ALA A 313 25.29 -3.92 46.83
C ALA A 313 23.84 -3.42 47.04
N VAL A 314 22.98 -4.35 47.44
CA VAL A 314 21.61 -4.09 47.91
C VAL A 314 21.65 -3.43 49.29
N ALA A 315 20.96 -2.31 49.45
CA ALA A 315 20.64 -1.72 50.75
C ALA A 315 19.13 -1.69 50.95
N LEU A 316 18.60 -2.68 51.67
CA LEU A 316 17.19 -2.77 52.05
C LEU A 316 16.98 -1.98 53.35
N PHE A 317 16.31 -0.83 53.29
CA PHE A 317 15.87 -0.12 54.50
C PHE A 317 14.40 -0.45 54.81
N PHE A 318 14.19 -1.18 55.90
CA PHE A 318 12.93 -1.17 56.64
C PHE A 318 13.12 -0.30 57.89
N ALA A 319 12.18 0.62 58.14
CA ALA A 319 12.07 1.33 59.40
C ALA A 319 10.58 1.55 59.72
N LEU A 320 10.14 0.90 60.81
CA LEU A 320 8.90 1.06 61.59
C LEU A 320 7.62 1.46 60.84
#